data_AF-U6DY81-F1
#
_entry.id   AF-U6DY81-F1
#
_cell.length_a   1.000
_cell.length_b   1.000
_cell.length_c   1.000
_cell.angle_alpha   90.00
_cell.angle_beta   90.00
_cell.angle_gamma   90.00
#
_symmetry.space_group_name_H-M   'P 1'
#
loop_
_entity.id
_entity.type
_entity.pdbx_description
1 polymer ?
#
loop_
_entity_poly.entity_id
_entity_poly.type
_entity_poly.pdbx_seq_one_letter_code
_entity_poly.pdbx_strand_id
1 'polypeptide(L)'
;QINNKAATGEEVPRTIIVTTRSQYGLPEDAIVYCNFNQLYKIDPSTLQMWANILKRVPNSVLWLLRFPAVGEPNIQQYAQNMGLPQNRIIFSPVAPKEEHVRRGQLADVCLDTPLCNGHTTGMECSLGRNTHGHYA
;
A
#
# COMPACT_ATOMS: atom_id res chain seq x y z
N GLN A 1 -23.25 -11.75 -10.94
CA GLN A 1 -21.96 -12.35 -11.34
C GLN A 1 -21.03 -11.19 -11.70
N ILE A 2 -20.05 -10.90 -10.83
CA ILE A 2 -19.08 -9.83 -11.06
C ILE A 2 -18.15 -10.32 -12.17
N ASN A 3 -17.98 -9.50 -13.20
CA ASN A 3 -17.41 -9.89 -14.49
C ASN A 3 -15.90 -10.21 -14.36
N ASN A 4 -15.56 -11.49 -14.50
CA ASN A 4 -14.23 -12.04 -14.21
C ASN A 4 -13.11 -11.55 -15.18
N LYS A 5 -13.47 -10.86 -16.27
CA LYS A 5 -12.54 -10.32 -17.27
C LYS A 5 -12.00 -8.93 -16.95
N ALA A 6 -12.69 -8.13 -16.13
CA ALA A 6 -12.17 -6.83 -15.69
C ALA A 6 -10.97 -7.01 -14.74
N ALA A 7 -11.05 -8.02 -13.87
CA ALA A 7 -10.05 -8.32 -12.84
C ALA A 7 -8.62 -8.61 -13.38
N THR A 8 -8.47 -8.99 -14.65
CA THR A 8 -7.18 -9.26 -15.30
C THR A 8 -6.54 -8.02 -15.94
N GLY A 9 -7.27 -6.90 -16.05
CA GLY A 9 -6.77 -5.64 -16.64
C GLY A 9 -6.82 -5.57 -18.17
N GLU A 10 -7.53 -6.50 -18.83
CA GLU A 10 -7.70 -6.52 -20.31
C GLU A 10 -8.85 -5.63 -20.80
N GLU A 11 -9.80 -5.26 -19.94
CA GLU A 11 -10.94 -4.42 -20.31
C GLU A 11 -11.12 -3.27 -19.30
N VAL A 12 -11.41 -2.06 -19.80
CA VAL A 12 -11.74 -0.90 -18.96
C VAL A 12 -13.11 -1.14 -18.31
N PRO A 13 -13.24 -1.02 -16.97
CA PRO A 13 -14.50 -1.22 -16.27
C PRO A 13 -15.59 -0.27 -16.78
N ARG A 14 -16.76 -0.80 -17.14
CA ARG A 14 -17.93 -0.02 -17.59
C ARG A 14 -18.77 0.56 -16.44
N THR A 15 -18.35 0.34 -15.19
CA THR A 15 -19.06 0.74 -13.97
C THR A 15 -18.12 1.54 -13.06
N ILE A 16 -18.63 2.57 -12.38
CA ILE A 16 -17.83 3.34 -11.42
C ILE A 16 -17.51 2.44 -10.22
N ILE A 17 -16.25 2.03 -10.09
CA ILE A 17 -15.78 1.27 -8.93
C ILE A 17 -15.18 2.25 -7.91
N VAL A 18 -15.93 2.55 -6.86
CA VAL A 18 -15.48 3.45 -5.78
C VAL A 18 -14.55 2.70 -4.83
N THR A 19 -13.35 3.24 -4.63
CA THR A 19 -12.37 2.77 -3.64
C THR A 19 -12.29 3.76 -2.50
N THR A 20 -12.35 3.30 -1.26
CA THR A 20 -12.22 4.16 -0.09
C THR A 20 -11.15 3.63 0.86
N ARG A 21 -10.56 4.52 1.68
CA ARG A 21 -9.60 4.14 2.72
C ARG A 21 -10.26 3.22 3.76
N SER A 22 -11.52 3.49 4.11
CA SER A 22 -12.32 2.65 5.00
C SER A 22 -12.45 1.19 4.56
N GLN A 23 -12.47 0.87 3.26
CA GLN A 23 -12.52 -0.52 2.76
C GLN A 23 -11.28 -1.34 3.17
N TYR A 24 -10.15 -0.68 3.36
CA TYR A 24 -8.87 -1.30 3.72
C TYR A 24 -8.47 -1.04 5.18
N GLY A 25 -9.38 -0.49 5.99
CA GLY A 25 -9.11 -0.13 7.39
C GLY A 25 -8.10 1.02 7.55
N LEU A 26 -7.92 1.84 6.51
CA LEU A 26 -7.02 2.98 6.54
C LEU A 26 -7.71 4.21 7.16
N PRO A 27 -7.00 5.03 7.94
CA PRO A 27 -7.50 6.29 8.46
C PRO A 27 -7.71 7.33 7.34
N GLU A 28 -8.84 8.05 7.39
CA GLU A 28 -9.16 9.12 6.44
C GLU A 28 -8.35 10.39 6.72
N ASP A 29 -7.94 10.60 7.97
CA ASP A 29 -7.33 11.82 8.50
C ASP A 29 -5.83 11.69 8.81
N ALA A 30 -5.16 10.64 8.30
CA ALA A 30 -3.73 10.42 8.51
C ALA A 30 -2.96 10.21 7.20
N ILE A 31 -1.64 10.38 7.25
CA ILE A 31 -0.76 10.09 6.11
C ILE A 31 -0.61 8.59 5.94
N VAL A 32 -0.92 8.08 4.75
CA VAL A 32 -0.78 6.67 4.38
C VAL A 32 0.50 6.48 3.57
N TYR A 33 1.53 5.93 4.22
CA TYR A 33 2.69 5.39 3.51
C TYR A 33 2.33 4.00 2.99
N CYS A 34 2.75 3.62 1.78
CA CYS A 34 2.54 2.27 1.26
C CYS A 34 3.83 1.61 0.78
N ASN A 35 3.86 0.29 0.86
CA ASN A 35 4.79 -0.55 0.11
C ASN A 35 4.09 -1.87 -0.21
N PHE A 36 3.85 -2.13 -1.49
CA PHE A 36 3.19 -3.35 -1.94
C PHE A 36 4.15 -4.41 -2.52
N ASN A 37 5.43 -4.34 -2.16
CA ASN A 37 6.36 -5.42 -2.45
C ASN A 37 6.08 -6.63 -1.54
N GLN A 38 6.57 -7.80 -1.96
CA GLN A 38 6.53 -8.98 -1.10
C GLN A 38 7.41 -8.75 0.14
N LEU A 39 6.95 -9.21 1.30
CA LEU A 39 7.57 -8.95 2.60
C LEU A 39 9.01 -9.45 2.70
N TYR A 40 9.40 -10.46 1.91
CA TYR A 40 10.79 -10.94 1.90
C TYR A 40 11.79 -9.90 1.37
N LYS A 41 11.31 -8.88 0.64
CA LYS A 41 12.14 -7.76 0.14
C LYS A 41 12.39 -6.69 1.19
N ILE A 42 11.73 -6.77 2.35
CA ILE A 42 11.89 -5.84 3.45
C ILE A 42 12.96 -6.41 4.38
N ASP A 43 14.14 -5.80 4.35
CA ASP A 43 15.19 -6.12 5.30
C ASP A 43 14.98 -5.35 6.64
N PRO A 44 15.60 -5.80 7.74
CA PRO A 44 15.45 -5.15 9.05
C PRO A 44 15.85 -3.66 9.07
N SER A 45 16.83 -3.25 8.27
CA SER A 45 17.27 -1.85 8.23
C SER A 45 16.23 -0.97 7.53
N THR A 46 15.58 -1.49 6.49
CA THR A 46 14.44 -0.81 5.84
C THR A 46 13.27 -0.65 6.80
N LEU A 47 12.89 -1.70 7.52
CA LEU A 47 11.80 -1.61 8.51
C LEU A 47 12.14 -0.61 9.62
N GLN A 48 13.40 -0.55 10.06
CA GLN A 48 13.88 0.43 11.03
C GLN A 48 13.75 1.87 10.52
N MET A 49 14.08 2.12 9.25
CA MET A 49 13.90 3.44 8.62
C MET A 49 12.43 3.84 8.58
N TRP A 50 11.54 2.94 8.15
CA TRP A 50 10.11 3.19 8.14
C TRP A 50 9.56 3.43 9.54
N ALA A 51 10.03 2.68 10.54
CA ALA A 51 9.64 2.91 11.92
C ALA A 51 10.06 4.29 12.45
N ASN A 52 11.24 4.77 12.06
CA ASN A 52 11.69 6.12 12.40
C ASN A 52 10.83 7.20 11.73
N ILE A 53 10.37 6.98 10.49
CA ILE A 53 9.43 7.88 9.81
C ILE A 53 8.11 7.95 10.56
N LEU A 54 7.52 6.79 10.89
CA LEU A 54 6.26 6.71 11.63
C LEU A 54 6.36 7.36 13.02
N LYS A 55 7.50 7.26 13.70
CA LYS A 55 7.72 7.95 14.98
C LYS A 55 7.77 9.47 14.83
N ARG A 56 8.36 9.98 13.74
CA ARG A 56 8.47 11.42 13.47
C ARG A 56 7.16 12.03 12.97
N VAL A 57 6.31 11.25 12.32
CA VAL A 57 5.00 11.66 11.83
C VAL A 57 3.93 10.91 12.62
N PRO A 58 3.48 11.41 13.79
CA PRO A 58 2.60 10.67 14.68
C PRO A 58 1.24 10.33 14.03
N ASN A 59 0.74 11.21 13.16
CA ASN A 59 -0.49 11.00 12.41
C ASN A 59 -0.22 10.34 11.04
N SER A 60 0.33 9.13 11.07
CA SER A 60 0.61 8.36 9.85
C SER A 60 0.54 6.86 10.07
N VAL A 61 0.30 6.11 9.00
CA VAL A 61 0.29 4.64 8.98
C VAL A 61 1.14 4.13 7.83
N LEU A 62 1.63 2.90 7.97
CA LEU A 62 2.31 2.16 6.92
C LEU A 62 1.41 1.02 6.44
N TRP A 63 1.16 0.98 5.14
CA TRP A 63 0.30 0.00 4.49
C TRP A 63 1.14 -0.97 3.67
N LEU A 64 1.14 -2.24 4.10
CA LEU A 64 1.94 -3.30 3.50
C LEU A 64 1.09 -4.37 2.82
N LEU A 65 1.69 -5.05 1.85
CA LEU A 65 1.14 -6.27 1.26
C LEU A 65 1.34 -7.47 2.21
N ARG A 66 0.26 -8.18 2.55
CA ARG A 66 0.29 -9.42 3.33
C ARG A 66 0.74 -10.61 2.47
N PHE A 67 2.00 -10.59 2.02
CA PHE A 67 2.54 -11.68 1.22
C PHE A 67 4.06 -11.83 1.35
N PRO A 68 4.58 -13.02 1.74
CA PRO A 68 3.84 -14.18 2.22
C PRO A 68 3.16 -13.92 3.58
N ALA A 69 2.02 -14.57 3.86
CA ALA A 69 1.24 -14.33 5.08
C ALA A 69 2.02 -14.60 6.37
N VAL A 70 2.98 -15.54 6.32
CA VAL A 70 3.89 -15.86 7.44
C VAL A 70 4.80 -14.71 7.84
N GLY A 71 4.98 -13.70 6.99
CA GLY A 71 5.83 -12.54 7.27
C GLY A 71 5.16 -11.49 8.16
N GLU A 72 3.83 -11.42 8.18
CA GLU A 72 3.08 -10.45 8.99
C GLU A 72 3.43 -10.50 10.49
N PRO A 73 3.38 -11.66 11.19
CA PRO A 73 3.70 -11.71 12.60
C PRO A 73 5.14 -11.26 12.90
N ASN A 74 6.09 -11.58 12.00
CA ASN A 74 7.47 -11.16 12.16
C ASN A 74 7.59 -9.63 12.07
N ILE A 75 6.99 -9.01 11.05
CA ILE A 75 7.03 -7.55 10.89
C ILE A 75 6.35 -6.86 12.09
N GLN A 76 5.21 -7.37 12.55
CA GLN A 76 4.53 -6.82 13.74
C GLN A 76 5.42 -6.93 14.98
N GLN A 77 6.07 -8.06 15.22
CA GLN A 77 6.97 -8.26 16.35
C GLN A 77 8.19 -7.32 16.28
N TYR A 78 8.81 -7.17 15.11
CA TYR A 78 9.92 -6.21 14.93
C TYR A 78 9.47 -4.77 15.17
N ALA A 79 8.30 -4.38 14.67
CA ALA A 79 7.75 -3.05 14.89
C ALA A 79 7.47 -2.78 16.38
N GLN A 80 6.90 -3.76 17.09
CA GLN A 80 6.66 -3.68 18.53
C GLN A 80 7.98 -3.55 19.32
N ASN A 81 9.00 -4.32 18.96
CA ASN A 81 10.34 -4.21 19.58
C ASN A 81 10.97 -2.84 19.33
N MET A 82 10.63 -2.17 18.23
CA MET A 82 11.03 -0.79 17.96
C MET A 82 10.13 0.24 18.66
N GLY A 83 9.11 -0.16 19.40
CA GLY A 83 8.20 0.74 20.12
C GLY A 83 7.12 1.37 19.24
N LEU A 84 6.79 0.76 18.09
CA LEU A 84 5.61 1.16 17.31
C LEU A 84 4.35 0.46 17.82
N PRO A 85 3.24 1.19 17.99
CA PRO A 85 1.95 0.57 18.27
C PRO A 85 1.45 -0.25 17.08
N GLN A 86 0.73 -1.34 17.37
CA GLN A 86 0.31 -2.32 16.37
C GLN A 86 -0.59 -1.74 15.27
N ASN A 87 -1.36 -0.69 15.59
CA ASN A 87 -2.25 -0.01 14.64
C ASN A 87 -1.52 0.89 13.63
N ARG A 88 -0.20 1.07 13.73
CA ARG A 88 0.58 1.89 12.79
C ARG A 88 0.96 1.15 11.52
N ILE A 89 0.85 -0.18 11.50
CA ILE A 89 1.12 -1.01 10.32
C ILE A 89 -0.15 -1.77 9.96
N ILE A 90 -0.66 -1.50 8.77
CA ILE A 90 -1.89 -2.10 8.23
C ILE A 90 -1.49 -3.04 7.10
N PHE A 91 -2.11 -4.21 7.04
CA PHE A 91 -1.84 -5.22 6.02
C PHE A 91 -3.07 -5.44 5.15
N SER A 92 -2.88 -5.48 3.83
CA SER A 92 -3.92 -5.90 2.88
C SER A 92 -3.53 -7.18 2.15
N PRO A 93 -4.49 -8.05 1.78
CA PRO A 93 -4.20 -9.22 0.97
C PRO A 93 -3.70 -8.85 -0.43
N VAL A 94 -3.16 -9.83 -1.13
CA VAL A 94 -2.90 -9.73 -2.57
C VAL A 94 -4.21 -9.48 -3.29
N ALA A 95 -4.23 -8.45 -4.13
CA ALA A 95 -5.38 -8.07 -4.93
C ALA A 95 -5.12 -8.33 -6.42
N PRO A 96 -6.17 -8.54 -7.24
CA PRO A 96 -6.06 -8.57 -8.69
C PRO A 96 -5.41 -7.27 -9.22
N LYS A 97 -4.78 -7.33 -10.39
CA LYS A 97 -3.96 -6.24 -10.94
C LYS A 97 -4.72 -4.91 -10.99
N GLU A 98 -5.97 -4.92 -11.45
CA GLU A 98 -6.81 -3.73 -11.54
C GLU A 98 -7.06 -3.09 -10.17
N GLU A 99 -7.41 -3.90 -9.17
CA GLU A 99 -7.62 -3.45 -7.80
C GLU A 99 -6.31 -2.95 -7.17
N HIS A 100 -5.19 -3.60 -7.48
CA HIS A 100 -3.87 -3.18 -6.99
C HIS A 100 -3.50 -1.77 -7.44
N VAL A 101 -3.67 -1.48 -8.74
CA VAL A 101 -3.43 -0.14 -9.30
C VAL A 101 -4.40 0.88 -8.68
N ARG A 102 -5.69 0.54 -8.63
CA ARG A 102 -6.74 1.44 -8.13
C ARG A 102 -6.55 1.78 -6.66
N ARG A 103 -6.26 0.80 -5.80
CA ARG A 103 -6.05 1.02 -4.36
C ARG A 103 -4.76 1.79 -4.06
N GLY A 104 -3.79 1.77 -4.97
CA GLY A 104 -2.59 2.61 -4.88
C GLY A 104 -2.89 4.10 -4.80
N GLN A 105 -4.02 4.55 -5.35
CA GLN A 105 -4.49 5.94 -5.27
C GLN A 105 -4.87 6.37 -3.85
N LEU A 106 -5.14 5.43 -2.94
CA LEU A 106 -5.49 5.72 -1.55
C LEU A 106 -4.26 6.07 -0.69
N ALA A 107 -3.06 5.72 -1.15
CA ALA A 107 -1.81 6.01 -0.46
C ALA A 107 -1.29 7.40 -0.80
N ASP A 108 -0.74 8.09 0.20
CA ASP A 108 -0.17 9.42 0.03
C ASP A 108 1.26 9.34 -0.51
N VAL A 109 2.04 8.38 -0.04
CA VAL A 109 3.47 8.23 -0.37
C VAL A 109 3.84 6.75 -0.47
N CYS A 110 4.45 6.34 -1.58
CA CYS A 110 5.05 5.01 -1.70
C CYS A 110 6.50 5.05 -1.19
N LEU A 111 6.84 4.22 -0.21
CA LEU A 111 8.19 4.08 0.32
C LEU A 111 8.88 2.91 -0.40
N ASP A 112 9.86 3.19 -1.24
CA ASP A 112 10.57 2.12 -1.95
C ASP A 112 11.60 1.41 -1.06
N THR A 113 11.88 0.14 -1.39
CA THR A 113 12.93 -0.66 -0.73
C THR A 113 14.26 -0.42 -1.44
N PRO A 114 15.35 -0.05 -0.74
CA PRO A 114 16.66 0.19 -1.37
C PRO A 114 17.23 -1.02 -2.14
N LEU A 115 16.80 -2.24 -1.79
CA LEU A 115 17.24 -3.50 -2.38
C LEU A 115 16.50 -3.86 -3.70
N CYS A 116 15.41 -3.16 -4.02
CA CYS A 116 14.65 -3.36 -5.24
C CYS A 116 13.86 -2.08 -5.51
N ASN A 117 14.39 -1.21 -6.37
CA ASN A 117 13.60 -0.11 -6.92
C ASN A 117 12.44 -0.74 -7.71
N GLY A 118 11.20 -0.47 -7.31
CA GLY A 118 10.01 -1.14 -7.84
C GLY A 118 9.84 -0.93 -9.35
N HIS A 119 10.37 -1.84 -10.17
CA HIS A 119 10.29 -1.76 -11.64
C HIS A 119 8.86 -1.69 -12.19
N THR A 120 7.86 -2.25 -11.50
CA THR A 120 6.43 -2.20 -11.92
C THR A 120 5.57 -1.44 -10.91
N THR A 121 5.79 -1.64 -9.61
CA THR A 121 5.04 -0.98 -8.52
C THR A 121 5.22 0.55 -8.49
N GLY A 122 6.40 1.05 -8.90
CA GLY A 122 6.67 2.49 -8.99
C GLY A 122 5.91 3.19 -10.13
N MET A 123 5.69 2.49 -11.26
CA MET A 123 4.87 3.00 -12.36
C MET A 123 3.38 3.03 -11.99
N GLU A 124 2.89 2.03 -11.25
CA GLU A 124 1.46 1.96 -10.87
C GLU A 124 1.05 3.04 -9.86
N CYS A 125 1.91 3.40 -8.91
CA CYS A 125 1.63 4.49 -7.96
C CYS A 125 1.62 5.88 -8.63
N SER A 126 2.40 6.07 -9.70
CA SER A 126 2.46 7.35 -10.44
C SER A 126 1.35 7.50 -11.48
N LEU A 127 0.92 6.42 -12.12
CA LEU A 127 -0.19 6.41 -13.09
C LEU A 127 -1.55 6.77 -12.45
N GLY A 128 -1.72 6.56 -11.14
CA GLY A 128 -2.96 6.88 -10.43
C GLY A 128 -3.26 8.37 -10.24
N ARG A 129 -2.31 9.28 -10.48
CA ARG A 129 -2.46 10.73 -10.20
C ARG A 129 -2.85 11.59 -11.41
N ASN A 130 -2.92 11.05 -12.63
CA ASN A 130 -3.00 11.85 -13.86
C ASN A 130 -4.36 11.84 -14.60
N THR A 131 -5.50 11.88 -13.90
CA THR A 131 -6.82 12.03 -14.58
C THR A 131 -7.76 13.11 -14.04
N HIS A 132 -7.27 14.14 -13.35
CA HIS A 132 -8.06 15.36 -13.11
C HIS A 132 -7.41 16.57 -13.76
N GLY A 133 -7.37 16.55 -15.09
CA GLY A 133 -7.10 17.70 -15.93
C GLY A 133 -8.41 18.40 -16.30
N HIS A 134 -8.49 19.68 -15.93
CA HIS A 134 -9.24 20.76 -16.57
C HIS A 134 -10.70 20.53 -17.02
N TYR A 135 -11.63 21.15 -16.29
CA TYR A 135 -12.73 21.91 -16.90
C TYR A 135 -12.77 23.30 -16.25
N ALA A 136 -12.42 24.31 -17.06
CA ALA A 136 -12.84 25.69 -16.92
C ALA A 136 -13.71 26.01 -18.14
#